data_AF-A0A9P1I093-F1
#
_entry.id   AF-A0A9P1I093-F1
#
_cell.length_a   1.000
_cell.length_b   1.000
_cell.length_c   1.000
_cell.angle_alpha   90.00
_cell.angle_beta   90.00
_cell.angle_gamma   90.00
#
_symmetry.space_group_name_H-M   'P 1'
#
loop_
_entity.id
_entity.type
_entity.pdbx_description
1 polymer ?
#
loop_
_entity_poly.entity_id
_entity_poly.type
_entity_poly.pdbx_seq_one_letter_code
_entity_poly.pdbx_strand_id
1 'polypeptide(L)'
;MNAFISFFVFLTLLSCCTAAAARKRKPCINGDQDGDKCYCFDGWTGALCHRKMNCEGFERLETGSCVKCMKGWQGQDCDAISCFNGGKANYDETACECEKPYSGLFCDTAQTKDIYSYYNNFSSKVGALGLFTIIPLFVMYMTCEHCARRRQLERVGAHLSGTVLKNQQKAVDPKAVSLLLAEDEEYNSD
;
A
#
# COMPACT_ATOMS: atom_id res chain seq x y z
N MET A 1 -62.95 -33.02 -25.94
CA MET A 1 -62.04 -31.93 -25.49
C MET A 1 -61.37 -32.24 -24.15
N ASN A 2 -62.08 -32.82 -23.18
CA ASN A 2 -61.54 -33.08 -21.82
C ASN A 2 -60.43 -34.15 -21.75
N ALA A 3 -60.46 -35.17 -22.62
CA ALA A 3 -59.43 -36.23 -22.63
C ALA A 3 -58.06 -35.74 -23.14
N PHE A 4 -58.06 -34.81 -24.11
CA PHE A 4 -56.84 -34.25 -24.69
C PHE A 4 -56.11 -33.33 -23.69
N ILE A 5 -56.87 -32.52 -22.96
CA ILE A 5 -56.34 -31.64 -21.90
C ILE A 5 -55.79 -32.49 -20.75
N SER A 6 -56.50 -33.55 -20.35
CA SER A 6 -56.05 -34.44 -19.28
C SER A 6 -54.77 -35.21 -19.64
N PHE A 7 -54.58 -35.58 -20.90
CA PHE A 7 -53.38 -36.28 -21.38
C PHE A 7 -52.16 -35.35 -21.41
N PHE A 8 -52.34 -34.09 -21.84
CA PHE A 8 -51.27 -33.08 -21.81
C PHE A 8 -50.85 -32.72 -20.39
N VAL A 9 -51.79 -32.59 -19.44
CA VAL A 9 -51.49 -32.33 -18.03
C VAL A 9 -50.75 -33.51 -17.39
N PHE A 10 -51.10 -34.76 -17.73
CA PHE A 10 -50.38 -35.93 -17.26
C PHE A 10 -48.95 -36.02 -17.82
N LEU A 11 -48.77 -35.69 -19.10
CA LEU A 11 -47.45 -35.64 -19.76
C LEU A 11 -46.55 -34.54 -19.19
N THR A 12 -47.09 -33.36 -18.89
CA THR A 12 -46.30 -32.28 -18.29
C THR A 12 -45.92 -32.59 -16.83
N LEU A 13 -46.80 -33.23 -16.06
CA LEU A 13 -46.48 -33.70 -14.69
C LEU A 13 -45.42 -34.82 -14.70
N LEU A 14 -45.51 -35.79 -15.61
CA LEU A 14 -44.48 -36.83 -15.77
C LEU A 14 -43.13 -36.26 -16.22
N SER A 15 -43.14 -35.27 -17.12
CA SER A 15 -41.92 -34.58 -17.57
C SER A 15 -41.31 -33.70 -16.46
N CYS A 16 -42.13 -33.17 -15.55
CA CYS A 16 -41.64 -32.35 -14.43
C CYS A 16 -41.04 -33.24 -13.31
N CYS A 17 -41.60 -34.43 -13.09
CA CYS A 17 -41.08 -35.39 -12.11
C CYS A 17 -39.70 -35.96 -12.46
N THR A 18 -39.36 -36.10 -13.74
CA THR A 18 -38.04 -36.64 -14.16
C THR A 18 -36.92 -35.58 -14.16
N ALA A 19 -37.25 -34.29 -14.21
CA ALA A 19 -36.27 -33.20 -14.17
C ALA A 19 -35.73 -32.92 -12.75
N ALA A 20 -36.39 -33.39 -11.70
CA ALA A 20 -36.00 -33.11 -10.32
C ALA A 20 -34.87 -33.99 -9.76
N ALA A 21 -34.51 -35.11 -10.43
CA ALA A 21 -33.70 -36.17 -9.83
C ALA A 21 -32.25 -36.31 -10.36
N ALA A 22 -31.74 -35.36 -11.14
CA ALA A 22 -30.37 -35.41 -11.65
C ALA A 22 -29.55 -34.15 -11.30
N ARG A 23 -29.50 -33.77 -10.02
CA ARG A 23 -28.38 -32.93 -9.55
C ARG A 23 -27.12 -33.80 -9.63
N LYS A 24 -26.29 -33.61 -10.68
CA LYS A 24 -24.94 -34.18 -10.73
C LYS A 24 -24.22 -33.77 -9.45
N ARG A 25 -24.00 -34.73 -8.55
CA ARG A 25 -23.19 -34.52 -7.35
C ARG A 25 -21.79 -34.12 -7.80
N LYS A 26 -21.27 -33.01 -7.30
CA LYS A 26 -19.87 -32.64 -7.54
C LYS A 26 -19.00 -33.66 -6.79
N PRO A 27 -18.02 -34.29 -7.46
CA PRO A 27 -17.16 -35.27 -6.80
C PRO A 27 -16.25 -34.58 -5.78
N CYS A 28 -15.88 -35.32 -4.74
CA CYS A 28 -14.78 -34.94 -3.85
C CYS A 28 -13.47 -35.01 -4.64
N ILE A 29 -12.64 -33.96 -4.57
CA ILE A 29 -11.40 -33.91 -5.37
C ILE A 29 -10.26 -34.66 -4.67
N ASN A 30 -10.00 -34.33 -3.41
CA ASN A 30 -8.94 -34.94 -2.60
C ASN A 30 -9.52 -35.53 -1.30
N GLY A 31 -10.42 -36.49 -1.45
CA GLY A 31 -11.06 -37.13 -0.32
C GLY A 31 -12.02 -38.22 -0.73
N ASP A 32 -12.48 -38.97 0.27
CA ASP A 32 -13.44 -40.03 0.08
C ASP A 32 -14.88 -39.49 0.21
N GLN A 33 -15.75 -40.01 -0.64
CA GLN A 33 -17.16 -39.63 -0.65
C GLN A 33 -17.96 -40.58 0.23
N ASP A 34 -18.65 -40.02 1.23
CA ASP A 34 -19.60 -40.75 2.08
C ASP A 34 -20.97 -40.05 2.04
N GLY A 35 -21.89 -40.63 1.27
CA GLY A 35 -23.20 -40.06 1.02
C GLY A 35 -23.13 -38.70 0.31
N ASP A 36 -23.49 -37.63 1.03
CA ASP A 36 -23.49 -36.23 0.55
C ASP A 36 -22.32 -35.40 1.11
N LYS A 37 -21.44 -36.00 1.91
CA LYS A 37 -20.27 -35.32 2.50
C LYS A 37 -18.97 -35.87 1.92
N CYS A 38 -17.96 -35.02 1.93
CA CYS A 38 -16.59 -35.39 1.57
C CYS A 38 -15.74 -35.44 2.83
N TYR A 39 -14.99 -36.52 3.02
CA TYR A 39 -13.94 -36.62 4.03
C TYR A 39 -12.59 -36.38 3.35
N CYS A 40 -11.96 -35.26 3.68
CA CYS A 40 -10.73 -34.85 3.01
C CYS A 40 -9.52 -35.63 3.53
N PHE A 41 -8.60 -35.95 2.62
CA PHE A 41 -7.30 -36.48 2.99
C PHE A 41 -6.47 -35.43 3.74
N ASP A 42 -5.49 -35.89 4.51
CA ASP A 42 -4.61 -35.02 5.28
C ASP A 42 -3.98 -33.93 4.41
N GLY A 43 -4.13 -32.68 4.86
CA GLY A 43 -3.63 -31.50 4.15
C GLY A 43 -4.61 -30.88 3.15
N TRP A 44 -5.84 -31.36 3.08
CA TRP A 44 -6.91 -30.79 2.23
C TRP A 44 -8.14 -30.42 3.06
N THR A 45 -8.85 -29.36 2.63
CA THR A 45 -10.06 -28.84 3.30
C THR A 45 -11.08 -28.30 2.29
N GLY A 46 -12.24 -27.87 2.81
CA GLY A 46 -13.39 -27.37 2.07
C GLY A 46 -14.41 -28.46 1.75
N ALA A 47 -15.64 -28.05 1.40
CA ALA A 47 -16.77 -28.97 1.21
C ALA A 47 -16.54 -30.06 0.14
N LEU A 48 -15.61 -29.83 -0.80
CA LEU A 48 -15.23 -30.75 -1.87
C LEU A 48 -13.74 -31.15 -1.82
N CYS A 49 -13.03 -30.82 -0.73
CA CYS A 49 -11.61 -31.09 -0.57
C CYS A 49 -10.74 -30.50 -1.69
N HIS A 50 -11.10 -29.30 -2.15
CA HIS A 50 -10.44 -28.63 -3.27
C HIS A 50 -9.37 -27.63 -2.81
N ARG A 51 -9.35 -27.26 -1.52
CA ARG A 51 -8.42 -26.29 -0.97
C ARG A 51 -7.32 -27.00 -0.20
N LYS A 52 -6.07 -26.59 -0.44
CA LYS A 52 -4.91 -27.14 0.25
C LYS A 52 -4.68 -26.38 1.55
N MET A 53 -4.39 -27.11 2.62
CA MET A 53 -4.01 -26.53 3.92
C MET A 53 -2.54 -26.13 3.90
N ASN A 54 -2.23 -24.92 4.36
CA ASN A 54 -0.88 -24.38 4.40
C ASN A 54 -0.37 -24.24 5.84
N CYS A 55 -0.37 -25.36 6.57
CA CYS A 55 0.10 -25.39 7.96
C CYS A 55 1.63 -25.24 8.05
N GLU A 56 2.11 -24.59 9.11
CA GLU A 56 3.51 -24.56 9.49
C GLU A 56 3.86 -25.89 10.21
N GLY A 57 4.38 -26.85 9.44
CA GLY A 57 4.74 -28.18 9.92
C GLY A 57 3.61 -29.23 9.83
N PHE A 58 3.84 -30.37 10.48
CA PHE A 58 2.96 -31.55 10.42
C PHE A 58 2.00 -31.68 11.60
N GLU A 59 2.16 -30.87 12.65
CA GLU A 59 1.32 -30.92 13.84
C GLU A 59 -0.11 -30.41 13.55
N ARG A 60 -1.11 -31.09 14.12
CA ARG A 60 -2.53 -30.77 13.96
C ARG A 60 -3.23 -30.74 15.32
N LEU A 61 -4.28 -29.93 15.42
CA LEU A 61 -5.20 -29.96 16.54
C LEU A 61 -5.99 -31.28 16.53
N GLU A 62 -6.62 -31.63 17.65
CA GLU A 62 -7.49 -32.82 17.75
C GLU A 62 -8.65 -32.81 16.73
N THR A 63 -9.05 -31.62 16.26
CA THR A 63 -10.06 -31.45 15.20
C THR A 63 -9.54 -31.72 13.80
N GLY A 64 -8.23 -31.94 13.62
CA GLY A 64 -7.55 -32.08 12.33
C GLY A 64 -7.09 -30.75 11.71
N SER A 65 -7.43 -29.61 12.30
CA SER A 65 -7.03 -28.27 11.82
C SER A 65 -5.54 -27.97 12.09
N CYS A 66 -4.98 -26.98 11.39
CA CYS A 66 -3.59 -26.56 11.60
C CYS A 66 -3.40 -25.95 13.00
N VAL A 67 -2.29 -26.27 13.67
CA VAL A 67 -1.89 -25.58 14.91
C VAL A 67 -1.42 -24.14 14.60
N LYS A 68 -0.68 -23.98 13.51
CA LYS A 68 -0.14 -22.70 13.06
C LYS A 68 -0.07 -22.65 11.54
N CYS A 69 -0.28 -21.47 10.95
CA CYS A 69 -0.22 -21.26 9.51
C CYS A 69 1.17 -20.83 9.04
N MET A 70 1.54 -21.25 7.82
CA MET A 70 2.71 -20.68 7.14
C MET A 70 2.52 -19.17 6.94
N LYS A 71 3.64 -18.44 6.88
CA LYS A 71 3.62 -17.00 6.64
C LYS A 71 2.86 -16.68 5.34
N GLY A 72 1.90 -15.75 5.42
CA GLY A 72 1.05 -15.37 4.29
C GLY A 72 -0.26 -16.15 4.17
N TRP A 73 -0.53 -17.09 5.09
CA TRP A 73 -1.78 -17.85 5.14
C TRP A 73 -2.52 -17.62 6.46
N GLN A 74 -3.84 -17.72 6.42
CA GLN A 74 -4.72 -17.49 7.56
C GLN A 74 -5.97 -18.40 7.49
N GLY A 75 -6.77 -18.37 8.56
CA GLY A 75 -7.94 -19.21 8.73
C GLY A 75 -7.65 -20.45 9.59
N GLN A 76 -8.70 -21.13 10.04
CA GLN A 76 -8.59 -22.29 10.91
C GLN A 76 -7.78 -23.44 10.27
N ASP A 77 -7.94 -23.61 8.95
CA ASP A 77 -7.25 -24.65 8.18
C ASP A 77 -6.11 -24.08 7.31
N CYS A 78 -5.73 -22.82 7.53
CA CYS A 78 -4.68 -22.12 6.78
C CYS A 78 -4.84 -22.22 5.25
N ASP A 79 -6.09 -22.15 4.79
CA ASP A 79 -6.49 -22.29 3.40
C ASP A 79 -6.79 -20.94 2.72
N ALA A 80 -6.89 -19.86 3.51
CA ALA A 80 -7.09 -18.52 3.00
C ALA A 80 -5.75 -17.78 2.89
N ILE A 81 -5.47 -17.22 1.70
CA ILE A 81 -4.32 -16.36 1.48
C ILE A 81 -4.50 -15.01 2.21
N SER A 82 -3.43 -14.52 2.83
CA SER A 82 -3.36 -13.21 3.48
C SER A 82 -2.45 -12.28 2.69
N CYS A 83 -3.03 -11.23 2.12
CA CYS A 83 -2.32 -10.23 1.32
C CYS A 83 -1.85 -9.05 2.19
N PHE A 84 -0.62 -8.58 1.95
CA PHE A 84 -0.01 -7.44 2.65
C PHE A 84 -0.16 -6.14 1.83
N ASN A 85 0.15 -5.00 2.44
CA ASN A 85 0.28 -3.69 1.78
C ASN A 85 -0.94 -3.27 0.93
N GLY A 86 -2.15 -3.58 1.39
CA GLY A 86 -3.39 -3.23 0.69
C GLY A 86 -3.76 -4.15 -0.48
N GLY A 87 -3.02 -5.25 -0.68
CA GLY A 87 -3.36 -6.26 -1.69
C GLY A 87 -4.73 -6.90 -1.44
N LYS A 88 -5.45 -7.24 -2.50
CA LYS A 88 -6.77 -7.88 -2.44
C LYS A 88 -6.64 -9.38 -2.68
N ALA A 89 -7.26 -10.18 -1.82
CA ALA A 89 -7.24 -11.63 -1.96
C ALA A 89 -8.23 -12.10 -3.03
N ASN A 90 -7.74 -12.88 -4.00
CA ASN A 90 -8.56 -13.68 -4.90
C ASN A 90 -8.55 -15.14 -4.40
N TYR A 91 -9.65 -15.56 -3.77
CA TYR A 91 -9.76 -16.89 -3.16
C TYR A 91 -9.92 -18.02 -4.18
N ASP A 92 -10.39 -17.73 -5.40
CA ASP A 92 -10.57 -18.76 -6.44
C ASP A 92 -9.23 -19.22 -7.02
N GLU A 93 -8.31 -18.28 -7.22
CA GLU A 93 -6.96 -18.53 -7.74
C GLU A 93 -5.92 -18.71 -6.63
N THR A 94 -6.32 -18.45 -5.38
CA THR A 94 -5.44 -18.43 -4.20
C THR A 94 -4.22 -17.52 -4.41
N ALA A 95 -4.48 -16.30 -4.88
CA ALA A 95 -3.47 -15.31 -5.23
C ALA A 95 -3.88 -13.92 -4.72
N CYS A 96 -2.89 -13.04 -4.55
CA CYS A 96 -3.12 -11.64 -4.20
C CYS A 96 -3.00 -10.73 -5.42
N GLU A 97 -3.97 -9.83 -5.58
CA GLU A 97 -3.86 -8.69 -6.48
C GLU A 97 -3.17 -7.53 -5.75
N CYS A 98 -1.92 -7.24 -6.13
CA CYS A 98 -1.09 -6.27 -5.42
C CYS A 98 -1.25 -4.85 -5.95
N GLU A 99 -1.32 -3.88 -5.03
CA GLU A 99 -1.20 -2.47 -5.37
C GLU A 99 0.26 -2.10 -5.63
N LYS A 100 0.50 -1.33 -6.70
CA LYS A 100 1.86 -0.85 -7.01
C LYS A 100 2.36 0.09 -5.90
N PRO A 101 3.64 0.03 -5.53
CA PRO A 101 4.74 -0.70 -6.18
C PRO A 101 5.00 -2.12 -5.65
N TYR A 102 4.10 -2.69 -4.85
CA TYR A 102 4.29 -3.99 -4.21
C TYR A 102 4.02 -5.15 -5.18
N SER A 103 4.67 -6.28 -4.92
CA SER A 103 4.65 -7.48 -5.76
C SER A 103 4.86 -8.76 -4.92
N GLY A 104 4.89 -9.92 -5.58
CA GLY A 104 5.02 -11.23 -4.94
C GLY A 104 3.67 -11.88 -4.64
N LEU A 105 3.68 -13.16 -4.25
CA LEU A 105 2.46 -13.94 -4.02
C LEU A 105 1.55 -13.32 -2.94
N PHE A 106 2.16 -12.70 -1.92
CA PHE A 106 1.47 -12.08 -0.79
C PHE A 106 1.55 -10.54 -0.80
N CYS A 107 2.05 -9.91 -1.87
CA CYS A 107 2.27 -8.46 -1.94
C CYS A 107 3.23 -7.89 -0.88
N ASP A 108 4.17 -8.70 -0.39
CA ASP A 108 5.17 -8.31 0.62
C ASP A 108 6.50 -7.85 0.00
N THR A 109 6.68 -8.06 -1.31
CA THR A 109 7.93 -7.75 -2.00
C THR A 109 7.87 -6.36 -2.60
N ALA A 110 8.77 -5.47 -2.15
CA ALA A 110 8.95 -4.13 -2.70
C ALA A 110 10.38 -4.00 -3.22
N GLN A 111 10.57 -4.12 -4.54
CA GLN A 111 11.90 -3.95 -5.13
C GLN A 111 12.18 -2.48 -5.37
N THR A 112 13.39 -2.04 -5.01
CA THR A 112 13.84 -0.65 -5.17
C THR A 112 13.65 -0.13 -6.60
N LYS A 113 13.87 -0.99 -7.61
CA LYS A 113 13.64 -0.63 -9.02
C LYS A 113 12.18 -0.29 -9.32
N ASP A 114 11.24 -1.04 -8.74
CA ASP A 114 9.81 -0.89 -9.00
C ASP A 114 9.24 0.29 -8.22
N ILE A 115 9.77 0.53 -7.02
CA ILE A 115 9.52 1.73 -6.22
C ILE A 115 9.98 2.97 -7.00
N TYR A 116 11.23 3.01 -7.45
CA TYR A 116 11.75 4.15 -8.20
C TYR A 116 11.03 4.35 -9.52
N SER A 117 10.74 3.29 -10.26
CA SER A 117 9.96 3.37 -11.50
C SER A 117 8.55 3.92 -11.25
N TYR A 118 7.88 3.45 -10.18
CA TYR A 118 6.54 3.92 -9.80
C TYR A 118 6.54 5.40 -9.43
N TYR A 119 7.43 5.83 -8.52
CA TYR A 119 7.49 7.23 -8.11
C TYR A 119 7.99 8.17 -9.20
N ASN A 120 8.92 7.73 -10.05
CA ASN A 120 9.36 8.53 -11.19
C ASN A 120 8.23 8.74 -12.21
N ASN A 121 7.44 7.69 -12.50
CA ASN A 121 6.27 7.78 -13.36
C ASN A 121 5.13 8.58 -12.70
N PHE A 122 4.95 8.45 -11.40
CA PHE A 122 3.97 9.27 -10.67
C PHE A 122 4.38 10.74 -10.69
N SER A 123 5.63 11.04 -10.39
CA SER A 123 6.20 12.40 -10.44
C SER A 123 6.11 13.00 -11.84
N SER A 124 6.39 12.21 -12.89
CA SER A 124 6.26 12.68 -14.28
C SER A 124 4.82 12.97 -14.68
N LYS A 125 3.84 12.22 -14.15
CA LYS A 125 2.41 12.49 -14.33
C LYS A 125 1.92 13.69 -13.53
N VAL A 126 2.44 13.87 -12.32
CA VAL A 126 2.11 14.99 -11.42
C VAL A 126 2.76 16.30 -11.90
N GLY A 127 3.76 16.23 -12.78
CA GLY A 127 4.29 17.38 -13.51
C GLY A 127 4.86 18.48 -12.60
N ALA A 128 4.65 19.74 -12.98
CA ALA A 128 5.15 20.92 -12.25
C ALA A 128 4.58 21.10 -10.83
N LEU A 129 3.66 20.24 -10.37
CA LEU A 129 3.11 20.33 -9.02
C LEU A 129 4.17 20.04 -7.94
N GLY A 130 5.22 19.28 -8.27
CA GLY A 130 6.38 19.10 -7.39
C GLY A 130 7.19 20.39 -7.16
N LEU A 131 7.05 21.40 -8.03
CA LEU A 131 7.69 22.71 -7.85
C LEU A 131 7.01 23.50 -6.72
N PHE A 132 5.71 23.29 -6.48
CA PHE A 132 4.98 23.95 -5.40
C PHE A 132 5.41 23.49 -4.00
N THR A 133 6.07 22.34 -3.85
CA THR A 133 6.64 21.95 -2.54
C THR A 133 8.01 22.60 -2.28
N ILE A 134 8.74 22.95 -3.35
CA ILE A 134 10.05 23.62 -3.27
C ILE A 134 9.89 25.12 -3.00
N ILE A 135 8.85 25.76 -3.56
CA ILE A 135 8.59 27.20 -3.41
C ILE A 135 8.49 27.64 -1.93
N PRO A 136 7.72 26.98 -1.04
CA PRO A 136 7.65 27.33 0.37
C PRO A 136 9.01 27.21 1.07
N LEU A 137 9.79 26.18 0.73
CA LEU A 137 11.11 25.96 1.30
C LEU A 137 12.09 27.08 0.90
N PHE A 138 12.02 27.51 -0.36
CA PHE A 138 12.80 28.62 -0.88
C PHE A 138 12.41 29.95 -0.23
N VAL A 139 11.11 30.23 -0.07
CA VAL A 139 10.63 31.43 0.64
C VAL A 139 11.11 31.42 2.10
N MET A 140 10.99 30.30 2.80
CA MET A 140 11.51 30.16 4.17
C MET A 140 13.02 30.43 4.22
N TYR A 141 13.80 29.83 3.33
CA TYR A 141 15.24 30.07 3.22
C TYR A 141 15.57 31.56 3.02
N MET A 142 14.94 32.22 2.04
CA MET A 142 15.16 33.65 1.75
C MET A 142 14.77 34.54 2.93
N THR A 143 13.68 34.24 3.64
CA THR A 143 13.28 35.01 4.83
C THR A 143 14.26 34.83 5.99
N CYS A 144 14.79 33.62 6.18
CA CYS A 144 15.83 33.34 7.17
C CYS A 144 17.10 34.12 6.87
N GLU A 145 17.55 34.11 5.60
CA GLU A 145 18.73 34.85 5.16
C GLU A 145 18.55 36.37 5.37
N HIS A 146 17.40 36.92 4.98
CA HIS A 146 17.10 38.32 5.17
C HIS A 146 17.10 38.73 6.66
N CYS A 147 16.48 37.91 7.53
CA CYS A 147 16.50 38.12 8.97
C CYS A 147 17.92 38.04 9.56
N ALA A 148 18.74 37.09 9.09
CA ALA A 148 20.12 36.94 9.54
C ALA A 148 20.99 38.15 9.17
N ARG A 149 20.90 38.61 7.91
CA ARG A 149 21.61 39.80 7.41
C ARG A 149 21.24 41.06 8.18
N ARG A 150 19.95 41.24 8.50
CA ARG A 150 19.50 42.36 9.35
C ARG A 150 20.13 42.34 10.75
N ARG A 151 20.18 41.19 11.41
CA ARG A 151 20.82 41.05 12.73
C ARG A 151 22.33 41.27 12.67
N GLN A 152 22.98 40.91 11.56
CA GLN A 152 24.39 41.18 11.36
C GLN A 152 24.67 42.68 11.24
N LEU A 153 23.87 43.42 10.46
CA LEU A 153 23.94 44.87 10.35
C LEU A 153 23.75 45.57 11.71
N GLU A 154 22.76 45.14 12.49
CA GLU A 154 22.50 45.70 13.83
C GLU A 154 23.68 45.46 14.78
N ARG A 155 24.29 44.26 14.77
CA ARG A 155 25.48 43.94 15.59
C ARG A 155 26.69 44.77 15.18
N VAL A 156 27.00 44.82 13.89
CA VAL A 156 28.16 45.56 13.36
C VAL A 156 28.00 47.06 13.58
N GLY A 157 26.80 47.60 13.32
CA GLY A 157 26.47 49.00 13.58
C GLY A 157 26.59 49.38 15.07
N ALA A 158 26.10 48.52 15.97
CA ALA A 158 26.26 48.74 17.41
C ALA A 158 27.73 48.69 17.86
N HIS A 159 28.53 47.77 17.31
CA HIS A 159 29.97 47.71 17.57
C HIS A 159 30.71 48.96 17.08
N LEU A 160 30.47 49.39 15.83
CA LEU A 160 31.07 50.60 15.25
C LEU A 160 30.68 51.86 16.02
N SER A 161 29.43 51.96 16.47
CA SER A 161 28.98 53.08 17.29
C SER A 161 29.61 53.11 18.68
N GLY A 162 29.95 51.94 19.25
CA GLY A 162 30.58 51.83 20.56
C GLY A 162 32.10 52.07 20.55
N THR A 163 32.79 51.69 19.48
CA THR A 163 34.26 51.76 19.38
C THR A 163 34.77 53.02 18.68
N VAL A 164 34.10 53.50 17.62
CA VAL A 164 34.61 54.58 16.76
C VAL A 164 34.03 55.95 17.12
N LEU A 165 32.78 56.01 17.58
CA LEU A 165 32.05 57.28 17.76
C LEU A 165 32.16 57.92 19.16
N LYS A 166 32.98 57.37 20.07
CA LYS A 166 33.28 58.06 21.34
C LYS A 166 34.07 59.37 21.12
N ASN A 167 34.70 59.56 19.95
CA ASN A 167 35.46 60.77 19.60
C ASN A 167 34.77 61.69 18.58
N GLN A 168 33.68 61.29 17.92
CA GLN A 168 32.89 62.17 17.04
C GLN A 168 31.39 61.84 17.14
N GLN A 169 30.59 62.83 17.56
CA GLN A 169 29.13 62.74 17.69
C GLN A 169 28.42 62.71 16.33
N LYS A 170 28.44 61.57 15.62
CA LYS A 170 27.61 61.40 14.42
C LYS A 170 27.08 59.97 14.33
N ALA A 171 25.77 59.79 14.24
CA ALA A 171 25.14 58.48 14.17
C ALA A 171 25.59 57.67 12.93
N VAL A 172 25.77 56.35 13.09
CA VAL A 172 26.19 55.43 12.02
C VAL A 172 25.07 55.27 10.98
N ASP A 173 25.36 55.51 9.71
CA ASP A 173 24.42 55.28 8.60
C ASP A 173 24.34 53.78 8.27
N PRO A 174 23.17 53.12 8.40
CA PRO A 174 23.00 51.71 8.07
C PRO A 174 23.30 51.38 6.60
N LYS A 175 23.19 52.33 5.67
CA LYS A 175 23.54 52.11 4.25
C LYS A 175 25.04 51.99 4.04
N ALA A 176 25.84 52.74 4.79
CA ALA A 176 27.29 52.66 4.73
C ALA A 176 27.79 51.30 5.25
N VAL A 177 27.17 50.79 6.33
CA VAL A 177 27.50 49.46 6.88
C VAL A 177 27.15 48.34 5.90
N SER A 178 26.02 48.43 5.20
CA SER A 178 25.67 47.43 4.18
C SER A 178 26.60 47.42 2.97
N LEU A 179 27.14 48.57 2.58
CA LEU A 179 28.12 48.67 1.49
C LEU A 179 29.44 48.00 1.86
N LEU A 180 29.94 48.24 3.07
CA LEU A 180 31.18 47.63 3.57
C LEU A 180 31.07 46.10 3.67
N LEU A 181 29.92 45.59 4.15
CA LEU A 181 29.70 44.15 4.23
C LEU A 181 29.58 43.49 2.85
N ALA A 182 29.05 44.21 1.85
CA ALA A 182 28.97 43.69 0.48
C ALA A 182 30.37 43.63 -0.17
N GLU A 183 31.22 44.62 0.09
CA GLU A 183 32.60 44.68 -0.41
C GLU A 183 33.48 43.56 0.19
N ASP A 184 33.29 43.25 1.48
CA ASP A 184 33.95 42.11 2.16
C ASP A 184 33.46 40.74 1.64
N GLU A 185 32.18 40.62 1.28
CA GLU A 185 31.62 39.39 0.70
C GLU A 185 32.15 39.13 -0.72
N GLU A 186 32.28 40.18 -1.55
CA GLU A 186 32.83 40.07 -2.91
C GLU A 186 34.32 39.70 -2.89
N TYR A 187 35.11 40.27 -1.97
CA TYR A 187 36.54 39.96 -1.81
C TYR A 187 36.83 38.53 -1.32
N ASN A 188 35.93 37.90 -0.55
CA ASN A 188 36.10 36.53 -0.04
C ASN A 188 35.50 35.44 -0.96
N SER A 189 35.00 35.83 -2.14
CA SER A 189 34.34 34.93 -3.09
C SER A 189 35.16 34.57 -4.34
N ASP A 190 36.38 35.14 -4.46
CA ASP A 190 37.46 34.70 -5.37
C ASP A 190 38.45 33.74 -4.65
#